data_AF-X1M0H3-F1
#
_entry.id   AF-X1M0H3-F1
#
_cell.length_a   1.000
_cell.length_b   1.000
_cell.length_c   1.000
_cell.angle_alpha   90.00
_cell.angle_beta   90.00
_cell.angle_gamma   90.00
#
_symmetry.space_group_name_H-M   'P 1'
#
loop_
_entity.id
_entity.type
_entity.pdbx_description
1 polymer ?
#
loop_
_entity_poly.entity_id
_entity_poly.type
_entity_poly.pdbx_seq_one_letter_code
_entity_poly.pdbx_strand_id
1 'polypeptide(L)'
;DAVTGPQTVIEAIAAGQRAASSIRRYLQRKELSPLVERNGYEPIAISSVPPSDEETREKARIKASEIAMSSRKTSFKEVTLTYSPDEAIEEASRCLRCDLEVGG
;
A
#
# COMPACT_ATOMS: atom_id res chain seq x y z
N ASP A 1 -18.96 8.32 5.98
CA ASP A 1 -20.02 8.04 5.00
C ASP A 1 -21.33 8.62 5.54
N ALA A 2 -22.07 9.37 4.72
CA ALA A 2 -23.30 10.04 5.10
C ALA A 2 -24.55 9.49 4.37
N VAL A 3 -24.38 8.60 3.39
CA VAL A 3 -25.46 8.16 2.49
C VAL A 3 -25.63 6.65 2.50
N THR A 4 -24.53 5.88 2.50
CA THR A 4 -24.57 4.42 2.33
C THR A 4 -24.32 3.62 3.62
N GLY A 5 -24.16 4.29 4.76
CA GLY A 5 -23.86 3.65 6.04
C GLY A 5 -22.36 3.41 6.24
N PRO A 6 -21.89 2.64 7.23
CA PRO A 6 -20.46 2.43 7.44
C PRO A 6 -19.85 1.61 6.29
N GLN A 7 -18.91 2.21 5.55
CA GLN A 7 -18.09 1.57 4.52
C GLN A 7 -16.60 1.71 4.83
N THR A 8 -15.78 0.91 4.16
CA THR A 8 -14.32 1.06 4.22
C THR A 8 -13.89 2.41 3.61
N VAL A 9 -12.73 2.92 4.02
CA VAL A 9 -12.16 4.16 3.46
C VAL A 9 -11.99 4.07 1.94
N ILE A 10 -11.61 2.89 1.43
CA ILE A 10 -11.43 2.63 -0.01
C ILE A 10 -12.76 2.79 -0.75
N GLU A 11 -13.84 2.20 -0.23
CA GLU A 11 -15.18 2.29 -0.83
C GLU A 11 -15.71 3.73 -0.82
N ALA A 12 -15.50 4.45 0.29
CA ALA A 12 -15.89 5.86 0.39
C ALA A 12 -15.15 6.74 -0.63
N ILE A 13 -13.85 6.53 -0.82
CA ILE A 13 -13.06 7.22 -1.85
C ILE A 13 -13.57 6.87 -3.25
N ALA A 14 -13.82 5.58 -3.51
CA ALA A 14 -14.32 5.12 -4.81
C ALA A 14 -15.70 5.70 -5.14
N ALA A 15 -16.60 5.82 -4.15
CA ALA A 15 -17.91 6.45 -4.30
C ALA A 15 -17.78 7.93 -4.68
N GLY A 16 -16.91 8.68 -4.00
CA GLY A 16 -16.63 10.08 -4.33
C GLY A 16 -16.10 10.26 -5.76
N GLN A 17 -15.18 9.39 -6.18
CA GLN A 17 -14.63 9.40 -7.55
C GLN A 17 -15.71 9.12 -8.61
N ARG A 18 -16.61 8.14 -8.37
CA ARG A 18 -17.74 7.85 -9.27
C ARG A 18 -18.69 9.03 -9.42
N ALA A 19 -19.02 9.70 -8.30
CA ALA A 19 -19.87 10.87 -8.30
C ALA A 19 -19.24 12.02 -9.11
N ALA A 20 -17.98 12.35 -8.84
CA ALA A 20 -17.25 13.40 -9.56
C ALA A 20 -17.14 13.12 -11.07
N SER A 21 -16.83 11.87 -11.45
CA SER A 21 -16.77 11.44 -12.86
C SER A 21 -18.12 11.62 -13.57
N SER A 22 -19.21 11.22 -12.92
CA SER A 22 -20.58 11.33 -13.47
C SER A 22 -20.98 12.79 -13.69
N ILE A 23 -20.71 13.66 -12.72
CA ILE A 23 -20.98 15.10 -12.83
C ILE A 23 -20.21 15.71 -14.01
N ARG A 24 -18.91 15.38 -14.14
CA ARG A 24 -18.09 15.87 -15.25
C ARG A 24 -18.62 15.41 -16.61
N ARG A 25 -18.97 14.13 -16.76
CA ARG A 25 -19.51 13.57 -18.02
C ARG A 25 -20.83 14.24 -18.41
N TYR A 26 -21.72 14.44 -17.44
CA TYR A 26 -22.98 15.15 -17.63
C TYR A 26 -22.76 16.58 -18.17
N LEU A 27 -21.89 17.36 -17.53
CA LEU A 27 -21.58 18.73 -17.95
C LEU A 27 -20.94 18.78 -19.35
N GLN A 28 -20.19 17.75 -19.74
CA GLN A 28 -19.56 17.64 -21.05
C GLN A 28 -20.47 17.03 -22.13
N ARG A 29 -21.73 16.70 -21.82
CA ARG A 29 -22.66 15.96 -22.69
C ARG A 29 -22.05 14.66 -23.23
N LYS A 30 -21.22 14.01 -22.42
CA LYS A 30 -20.68 12.67 -22.70
C LYS A 30 -21.61 11.62 -22.11
N GLU A 31 -21.53 10.41 -22.64
CA GLU A 31 -22.25 9.26 -22.10
C GLU A 31 -21.90 9.05 -20.62
N LEU A 32 -22.92 8.87 -19.79
CA LEU A 32 -22.77 8.57 -18.38
C LEU A 32 -22.28 7.12 -18.23
N SER A 33 -21.19 6.92 -17.51
CA SER A 33 -20.72 5.60 -17.14
C SER A 33 -20.40 5.55 -15.64
N PRO A 34 -20.70 4.42 -14.96
CA PRO A 34 -20.32 4.22 -13.57
C PRO A 34 -18.82 3.93 -13.41
N LEU A 35 -18.13 3.66 -14.53
CA LEU A 35 -16.71 3.36 -14.56
C LEU A 35 -15.88 4.63 -14.43
N VAL A 36 -15.18 4.75 -13.31
CA VAL A 36 -14.03 5.64 -13.20
C VAL A 36 -12.88 4.93 -13.88
N GLU A 37 -12.46 5.42 -15.05
CA GLU A 37 -11.23 4.96 -15.68
C GLU A 37 -10.05 5.32 -14.77
N ARG A 38 -9.54 4.31 -14.06
CA ARG A 38 -8.30 4.41 -13.32
C ARG A 38 -7.17 4.06 -14.28
N ASN A 39 -6.72 5.06 -15.03
CA ASN A 39 -5.56 4.89 -15.89
C ASN A 39 -4.32 4.66 -15.02
N GLY A 40 -3.50 3.65 -15.36
CA GLY A 40 -2.19 3.42 -14.74
C GLY A 40 -2.12 2.31 -13.69
N TYR A 41 -3.12 1.41 -13.58
CA TYR A 41 -2.87 0.13 -12.91
C TYR A 41 -2.17 -0.82 -13.88
N GLU A 42 -0.87 -0.94 -13.73
CA GLU A 42 -0.09 -2.00 -14.36
C GLU A 42 0.07 -3.14 -13.36
N PRO A 43 -0.50 -4.33 -13.64
CA PRO A 43 -0.27 -5.49 -12.80
C PRO A 43 1.22 -5.80 -12.77
N ILE A 44 1.79 -5.90 -11.57
CA ILE A 44 3.13 -6.46 -11.42
C ILE A 44 3.08 -7.96 -11.70
N ALA A 45 4.02 -8.44 -12.52
CA ALA A 45 4.17 -9.87 -12.74
C ALA A 45 4.72 -10.52 -11.46
N ILE A 46 3.90 -11.36 -10.82
CA ILE A 46 4.31 -12.16 -9.66
C ILE A 46 4.78 -13.51 -10.20
N SER A 47 6.01 -13.92 -9.87
CA SER A 47 6.54 -15.24 -10.22
C SER A 47 5.69 -16.34 -9.61
N SER A 48 5.32 -17.37 -10.38
CA SER A 48 4.62 -18.56 -9.88
C SER A 48 5.55 -19.68 -9.40
N VAL A 49 6.87 -19.47 -9.47
CA VAL A 49 7.87 -20.44 -9.05
C VAL A 49 8.02 -20.36 -7.53
N PRO A 50 7.88 -21.48 -6.79
CA PRO A 50 8.05 -21.49 -5.34
C PRO A 50 9.45 -21.01 -4.96
N PRO A 51 9.60 -20.28 -3.85
CA PRO A 51 10.91 -19.79 -3.41
C PRO A 51 11.81 -20.97 -3.01
N SER A 52 13.11 -20.80 -3.19
CA SER A 52 14.12 -21.76 -2.70
C SER A 52 14.36 -21.60 -1.19
N ASP A 53 14.89 -22.66 -0.55
CA ASP A 53 15.23 -22.64 0.89
C ASP A 53 16.21 -21.50 1.26
N GLU A 54 17.07 -21.09 0.32
CA GLU A 54 18.00 -19.97 0.51
C GLU A 54 17.28 -18.62 0.55
N GLU A 55 16.28 -18.45 -0.31
CA GLU A 55 15.47 -17.22 -0.38
C GLU A 55 14.59 -17.06 0.86
N THR A 56 14.10 -18.17 1.42
CA THR A 56 13.28 -18.18 2.65
C THR A 56 14.09 -18.38 3.92
N ARG A 57 15.43 -18.33 3.84
CA ARG A 57 16.28 -18.49 5.02
C ARG A 57 15.97 -17.42 6.06
N GLU A 58 15.83 -17.83 7.32
CA GLU A 58 15.63 -16.90 8.43
C GLU A 58 16.80 -15.90 8.52
N LYS A 59 16.46 -14.62 8.58
CA LYS A 59 17.40 -13.51 8.78
C LYS A 59 16.97 -12.71 9.99
N ALA A 60 17.94 -12.13 10.71
CA ALA A 60 17.64 -11.23 11.82
C ALA A 60 16.91 -9.99 11.31
N ARG A 61 15.90 -9.54 12.07
CA ARG A 61 15.18 -8.29 11.78
C ARG A 61 16.11 -7.10 11.98
N ILE A 62 16.14 -6.18 11.00
CA ILE A 62 16.84 -4.91 11.16
C ILE A 62 16.02 -4.01 12.06
N LYS A 63 16.68 -3.39 13.05
CA LYS A 63 16.03 -2.46 13.97
C LYS A 63 16.02 -1.07 13.36
N ALA A 64 14.84 -0.51 13.13
CA ALA A 64 14.71 0.89 12.71
C ALA A 64 15.35 1.82 13.76
N SER A 65 16.11 2.80 13.28
CA SER A 65 16.71 3.82 14.14
C SER A 65 15.63 4.68 14.78
N GLU A 66 15.89 5.23 15.96
CA GLU A 66 14.95 6.08 16.66
C GLU A 66 15.65 7.35 17.16
N ILE A 67 14.90 8.45 17.26
CA ILE A 67 15.44 9.69 17.83
C ILE A 67 15.78 9.51 19.32
N ALA A 68 16.74 10.30 19.81
CA ALA A 68 17.12 10.31 21.21
C ALA A 68 15.93 10.68 22.13
N MET A 69 15.86 10.08 23.31
CA MET A 69 14.78 10.28 24.29
C MET A 69 14.59 11.75 24.70
N SER A 70 15.66 12.54 24.74
CA SER A 70 15.61 13.98 25.05
C SER A 70 14.78 14.75 24.00
N SER A 71 14.97 14.45 22.73
CA SER A 71 14.26 15.08 21.61
C SER A 71 12.79 14.64 21.51
N ARG A 72 12.45 13.44 22.01
CA ARG A 72 11.05 12.95 22.04
C ARG A 72 10.15 13.80 22.94
N LYS A 73 10.69 14.35 24.03
CA LYS A 73 9.93 15.14 25.01
C LYS A 73 9.73 16.60 24.59
N THR A 74 10.57 17.10 23.68
CA THR A 74 10.68 18.52 23.36
C THR A 74 10.34 18.83 21.91
N SER A 75 9.92 17.83 21.11
CA SER A 75 9.56 18.03 19.71
C SER A 75 8.43 17.08 19.28
N PHE A 76 7.75 17.45 18.20
CA PHE A 76 6.74 16.62 17.53
C PHE A 76 7.33 15.85 16.33
N LYS A 77 8.65 15.63 16.32
CA LYS A 77 9.30 14.85 15.27
C LYS A 77 8.92 13.38 15.41
N GLU A 78 8.83 12.69 14.28
CA GLU A 78 8.59 11.25 14.26
C GLU A 78 9.68 10.53 15.05
N VAL A 79 9.25 9.58 15.90
CA VAL A 79 10.16 8.92 16.84
C VAL A 79 11.01 7.86 16.13
N THR A 80 10.35 7.05 15.30
CA THR A 80 10.99 6.02 14.49
C THR A 80 11.45 6.66 13.19
N LEU A 81 12.71 6.47 12.87
CA LEU A 81 13.31 6.93 11.61
C LEU A 81 13.14 5.84 10.55
N THR A 82 13.20 6.25 9.29
CA THR A 82 13.16 5.33 8.15
C THR A 82 14.47 4.58 8.03
N TYR A 83 14.42 3.38 7.43
CA TYR A 83 15.62 2.68 6.99
C TYR A 83 16.39 3.48 5.94
N SER A 84 17.72 3.29 5.93
CA SER A 84 18.54 3.60 4.77
C SER A 84 18.14 2.69 3.58
N PRO A 85 18.50 3.05 2.33
CA PRO A 85 18.20 2.21 1.17
C PRO A 85 18.71 0.77 1.32
N ASP A 86 19.92 0.58 1.87
CA ASP A 86 20.52 -0.75 2.02
C ASP A 86 19.81 -1.56 3.10
N GLU A 87 19.51 -0.96 4.26
CA GLU A 87 18.73 -1.60 5.33
C GLU A 87 17.32 -1.97 4.85
N ALA A 88 16.70 -1.13 4.01
CA ALA A 88 15.37 -1.40 3.47
C ALA A 88 15.39 -2.62 2.53
N ILE A 89 16.42 -2.73 1.68
CA ILE A 89 16.61 -3.89 0.80
C ILE A 89 16.85 -5.15 1.63
N GLU A 90 17.71 -5.07 2.63
CA GLU A 90 18.05 -6.22 3.48
C GLU A 90 16.84 -6.69 4.30
N GLU A 91 16.07 -5.79 4.92
CA GLU A 91 14.83 -6.15 5.64
C GLU A 91 13.76 -6.70 4.69
N ALA A 92 13.62 -6.15 3.47
CA ALA A 92 12.70 -6.69 2.47
C ALA A 92 13.11 -8.10 2.01
N SER A 93 14.42 -8.41 1.99
CA SER A 93 14.95 -9.72 1.64
C SER A 93 14.69 -10.81 2.69
N ARG A 94 14.06 -10.47 3.81
CA ARG A 94 13.59 -11.41 4.86
C ARG A 94 12.20 -11.98 4.55
N CYS A 95 11.54 -11.54 3.47
CA CYS A 95 10.22 -12.02 3.07
C CYS A 95 10.24 -13.53 2.76
N LEU A 96 9.30 -14.29 3.34
CA LEU A 96 9.17 -15.74 3.13
C LEU A 96 8.33 -16.12 1.89
N ARG A 97 7.83 -15.13 1.14
CA ARG A 97 7.01 -15.33 -0.07
C ARG A 97 5.76 -16.21 0.14
N CYS A 98 5.03 -16.00 1.23
CA CYS A 98 3.77 -16.71 1.50
C CYS A 98 2.69 -16.46 0.43
N ASP A 99 2.84 -15.41 -0.39
CA ASP A 99 2.02 -15.18 -1.58
C ASP A 99 2.10 -16.30 -2.63
N LEU A 100 3.16 -17.12 -2.57
CA LEU A 100 3.42 -18.21 -3.51
C LEU A 100 3.12 -19.60 -2.93
N GLU A 101 2.62 -19.69 -1.70
CA GLU A 101 2.26 -20.96 -1.10
C GLU A 101 1.08 -21.58 -1.86
N VAL A 102 1.35 -22.70 -2.53
CA VAL A 102 0.36 -23.45 -3.32
C VAL A 102 -0.42 -24.37 -2.39
N GLY A 103 -1.27 -23.83 -1.51
CA GLY A 103 -1.93 -24.67 -0.50
C GLY A 103 -2.91 -23.99 0.46
N GLY A 104 -3.80 -23.13 -0.04
CA GLY A 104 -4.97 -22.62 0.69
C GLY A 104 -6.28 -23.15 0.13
#